data_AF-A0A8C6Y3Y6-F1
#
_entry.id   AF-A0A8C6Y3Y6-F1
#
_cell.length_a   1.000
_cell.length_b   1.000
_cell.length_c   1.000
_cell.angle_alpha   90.00
_cell.angle_beta   90.00
_cell.angle_gamma   90.00
#
_symmetry.space_group_name_H-M   'P 1'
#
loop_
_entity.id
_entity.type
_entity.pdbx_description
1 polymer ?
#
loop_
_entity_poly.entity_id
_entity_poly.type
_entity_poly.pdbx_seq_one_letter_code
_entity_poly.pdbx_strand_id
1 'polypeptide(L)'
;MAAQKINEGLEHIAKAEKYLKTGLLKWKPDYDSAATEYSKAAVAFKNAKQFEQAKEAYFKEALSHENNKAFFHAAKAYEQAGMMLKEMQKHHDAVELIQKASMMYLENGTPDTAAIALDRAGKVIENINPDKAIQLYQQTASVFENEERLRQAVEMYGKASRLLVRGRRLDEAAQSIQKEKSIYKDIENYPTCYKKTIAQVLVHLHRNDYVAAEKCVRESYSIPGFTESEDYAALEQLLEGYDQQDQDQVSDVCNSPLFKYMDNDYAKLGLSLGVPGGGMKKNSPVAPQSKGTGPAVSASRGNEEDDEYAGGLC
;
A
#
# COMPACT_ATOMS: atom_id res chain seq x y z
N MET A 1 29.37 25.24 -8.15
CA MET A 1 28.99 23.92 -8.72
C MET A 1 27.52 23.88 -9.14
N ALA A 2 26.56 24.19 -8.26
CA ALA A 2 25.12 24.19 -8.60
C ALA A 2 24.76 25.17 -9.73
N ALA A 3 25.18 26.44 -9.65
CA ALA A 3 24.90 27.46 -10.68
C ALA A 3 25.43 27.07 -12.07
N GLN A 4 26.61 26.44 -12.14
CA GLN A 4 27.16 25.93 -13.39
C GLN A 4 26.27 24.84 -14.01
N LYS A 5 25.78 23.91 -13.18
CA LYS A 5 24.88 22.84 -13.62
C LYS A 5 23.50 23.36 -14.04
N ILE A 6 23.01 24.42 -13.40
CA ILE A 6 21.76 25.09 -13.82
C ILE A 6 21.95 25.72 -15.21
N ASN A 7 23.04 26.44 -15.44
CA ASN A 7 23.32 27.06 -16.74
C ASN A 7 23.49 26.01 -17.84
N GLU A 8 24.24 24.92 -17.57
CA GLU A 8 24.36 23.77 -18.47
C GLU A 8 22.99 23.18 -18.83
N GLY A 9 22.10 23.04 -17.84
CA GLY A 9 20.72 22.63 -18.06
C GLY A 9 19.96 23.55 -19.01
N LEU A 10 20.02 24.87 -18.79
CA LEU A 10 19.36 25.87 -19.64
C LEU A 10 19.91 25.88 -21.07
N GLU A 11 21.22 25.70 -21.26
CA GLU A 11 21.83 25.57 -22.60
C GLU A 11 21.29 24.35 -23.36
N HIS A 12 21.14 23.22 -22.67
CA HIS A 12 20.56 22.02 -23.26
C HIS A 12 19.08 22.18 -23.59
N ILE A 13 18.30 22.89 -22.75
CA ILE A 13 16.91 23.26 -23.10
C ILE A 13 16.86 24.09 -24.39
N ALA A 14 17.70 25.11 -24.51
CA ALA A 14 17.73 25.96 -25.71
C ALA A 14 18.12 25.17 -26.97
N LYS A 15 19.05 24.22 -26.86
CA LYS A 15 19.42 23.31 -27.96
C LYS A 15 18.26 22.40 -28.34
N ALA A 16 17.56 21.80 -27.37
CA ALA A 16 16.39 20.96 -27.61
C ALA A 16 15.29 21.73 -28.35
N GLU A 17 14.97 22.94 -27.92
CA GLU A 17 13.97 23.80 -28.57
C GLU A 17 14.37 24.19 -29.99
N LYS A 18 15.66 24.36 -30.27
CA LYS A 18 16.17 24.55 -31.64
C LYS A 18 15.95 23.31 -32.51
N TYR A 19 16.12 22.10 -31.98
CA TYR A 19 15.84 20.87 -32.72
C TYR A 19 14.35 20.70 -33.03
N LEU A 20 13.47 21.21 -32.18
CA LEU A 20 12.02 21.16 -32.40
C LEU A 20 11.52 22.18 -33.44
N LYS A 21 12.26 23.26 -33.69
CA LYS A 21 11.88 24.25 -34.71
C LYS A 21 11.84 23.64 -36.11
N THR A 22 10.77 23.94 -36.83
CA THR A 22 10.61 23.66 -38.26
C THR A 22 10.88 24.92 -39.08
N GLY A 23 11.09 24.76 -40.37
CA GLY A 23 11.32 25.86 -41.29
C GLY A 23 11.12 25.42 -42.74
N LEU A 24 11.42 26.29 -43.69
CA LEU A 24 11.20 26.04 -45.13
C LEU A 24 11.88 24.76 -45.65
N LEU A 25 12.99 24.32 -45.02
CA LEU A 25 13.73 23.11 -45.39
C LEU A 25 13.48 21.91 -44.45
N LYS A 26 12.83 22.12 -43.30
CA LYS A 26 12.60 21.08 -42.28
C LYS A 26 11.14 21.11 -41.84
N TRP A 27 10.35 20.24 -42.44
CA TRP A 27 8.90 20.13 -42.22
C TRP A 27 8.51 19.28 -41.00
N LYS A 28 9.43 18.46 -40.46
CA LYS A 28 9.21 17.66 -39.25
C LYS A 28 10.23 18.02 -38.16
N PRO A 29 9.80 18.26 -36.91
CA PRO A 29 10.71 18.43 -35.78
C PRO A 29 11.68 17.24 -35.63
N ASP A 30 12.89 17.53 -35.17
CA ASP A 30 13.85 16.47 -34.82
C ASP A 30 13.65 16.11 -33.34
N TYR A 31 12.69 15.24 -33.11
CA TYR A 31 12.30 14.81 -31.78
C TYR A 31 13.38 13.96 -31.09
N ASP A 32 14.19 13.23 -31.84
CA ASP A 32 15.23 12.35 -31.28
C ASP A 32 16.38 13.16 -30.67
N SER A 33 16.89 14.13 -31.43
CA SER A 33 17.91 15.06 -30.92
C SER A 33 17.35 15.93 -29.79
N ALA A 34 16.10 16.37 -29.88
CA ALA A 34 15.46 17.14 -28.81
C ALA A 34 15.36 16.34 -27.51
N ALA A 35 14.93 15.08 -27.57
CA ALA A 35 14.83 14.20 -26.41
C ALA A 35 16.19 14.01 -25.73
N THR A 36 17.24 13.76 -26.51
CA THR A 36 18.61 13.61 -25.99
C THR A 36 19.08 14.87 -25.25
N GLU A 37 18.81 16.06 -25.78
CA GLU A 37 19.18 17.31 -25.11
C GLU A 37 18.33 17.57 -23.87
N TYR A 38 17.02 17.27 -23.89
CA TYR A 38 16.18 17.35 -22.70
C TYR A 38 16.66 16.41 -21.59
N SER A 39 17.10 15.19 -21.93
CA SER A 39 17.67 14.23 -20.97
C SER A 39 18.91 14.78 -20.27
N LYS A 40 19.84 15.37 -21.04
CA LYS A 40 21.03 16.04 -20.50
C LYS A 40 20.66 17.21 -19.59
N ALA A 41 19.69 18.02 -19.99
CA ALA A 41 19.18 19.12 -19.17
C ALA A 41 18.62 18.61 -17.85
N ALA A 42 17.80 17.56 -17.88
CA ALA A 42 17.20 16.96 -16.70
C ALA A 42 18.24 16.45 -15.71
N VAL A 43 19.29 15.76 -16.20
CA VAL A 43 20.41 15.29 -15.37
C VAL A 43 21.18 16.47 -14.76
N ALA A 44 21.42 17.55 -15.51
CA ALA A 44 22.09 18.74 -14.99
C ALA A 44 21.28 19.42 -13.88
N PHE A 45 19.97 19.61 -14.06
CA PHE A 45 19.08 20.16 -13.04
C PHE A 45 18.97 19.25 -11.81
N LYS A 46 18.87 17.93 -11.99
CA LYS A 46 18.86 16.95 -10.90
C LYS A 46 20.13 17.03 -10.05
N ASN A 47 21.30 17.11 -10.69
CA ASN A 47 22.59 17.27 -9.99
C ASN A 47 22.70 18.61 -9.25
N ALA A 48 22.00 19.64 -9.71
CA ALA A 48 21.86 20.93 -9.02
C ALA A 48 20.75 20.96 -7.95
N LYS A 49 20.07 19.82 -7.71
CA LYS A 49 18.90 19.68 -6.83
C LYS A 49 17.71 20.58 -7.21
N GLN A 50 17.62 20.98 -8.48
CA GLN A 50 16.48 21.70 -9.04
C GLN A 50 15.45 20.69 -9.56
N PHE A 51 14.75 20.00 -8.63
CA PHE A 51 13.88 18.88 -8.97
C PHE A 51 12.68 19.26 -9.85
N GLU A 52 12.11 20.45 -9.68
CA GLU A 52 11.00 20.92 -10.50
C GLU A 52 11.46 21.12 -11.96
N GLN A 53 12.62 21.75 -12.19
CA GLN A 53 13.19 21.91 -13.53
C GLN A 53 13.63 20.57 -14.14
N ALA A 54 14.19 19.67 -13.33
CA ALA A 54 14.53 18.32 -13.78
C ALA A 54 13.29 17.55 -14.23
N LYS A 55 12.20 17.61 -13.46
CA LYS A 55 10.91 17.02 -13.80
C LYS A 55 10.36 17.58 -15.12
N GLU A 56 10.40 18.89 -15.32
CA GLU A 56 9.96 19.50 -16.59
C GLU A 56 10.79 19.04 -17.78
N ALA A 57 12.11 18.96 -17.62
CA ALA A 57 12.99 18.48 -18.67
C ALA A 57 12.73 17.00 -19.00
N TYR A 58 12.61 16.11 -18.01
CA TYR A 58 12.23 14.72 -18.23
C TYR A 58 10.83 14.58 -18.87
N PHE A 59 9.88 15.43 -18.51
CA PHE A 59 8.56 15.44 -19.13
C PHE A 59 8.63 15.85 -20.62
N LYS A 60 9.43 16.87 -20.96
CA LYS A 60 9.68 17.27 -22.36
C LYS A 60 10.44 16.21 -23.17
N GLU A 61 11.39 15.51 -22.54
CA GLU A 61 12.05 14.33 -23.12
C GLU A 61 11.02 13.24 -23.45
N ALA A 62 10.15 12.91 -22.48
CA ALA A 62 9.12 11.90 -22.64
C ALA A 62 8.15 12.23 -23.80
N LEU A 63 7.67 13.47 -23.87
CA LEU A 63 6.84 13.95 -24.98
C LEU A 63 7.57 13.90 -26.33
N SER A 64 8.87 14.17 -26.37
CA SER A 64 9.66 14.09 -27.60
C SER A 64 9.76 12.65 -28.09
N HIS A 65 10.04 11.70 -27.19
CA HIS A 65 10.03 10.26 -27.52
C HIS A 65 8.64 9.77 -27.94
N GLU A 66 7.57 10.21 -27.27
CA GLU A 66 6.18 9.88 -27.60
C GLU A 66 5.83 10.35 -29.02
N ASN A 67 6.18 11.59 -29.38
CA ASN A 67 6.00 12.12 -30.74
C ASN A 67 6.83 11.38 -31.81
N ASN A 68 7.94 10.75 -31.40
CA ASN A 68 8.75 9.88 -32.26
C ASN A 68 8.33 8.40 -32.24
N LYS A 69 7.25 8.05 -31.52
CA LYS A 69 6.77 6.67 -31.30
C LYS A 69 7.81 5.75 -30.63
N ALA A 70 8.75 6.32 -29.88
CA ALA A 70 9.75 5.59 -29.10
C ALA A 70 9.22 5.30 -27.68
N PHE A 71 8.16 4.50 -27.58
CA PHE A 71 7.37 4.34 -26.35
C PHE A 71 8.18 3.87 -25.14
N PHE A 72 9.12 2.92 -25.31
CA PHE A 72 9.98 2.48 -24.21
C PHE A 72 10.80 3.63 -23.59
N HIS A 73 11.38 4.50 -24.43
CA HIS A 73 12.17 5.64 -23.98
C HIS A 73 11.29 6.73 -23.37
N ALA A 74 10.10 6.96 -23.95
CA ALA A 74 9.10 7.86 -23.37
C ALA A 74 8.70 7.42 -21.96
N ALA A 75 8.41 6.12 -21.78
CA ALA A 75 8.06 5.54 -20.49
C ALA A 75 9.18 5.72 -19.45
N LYS A 76 10.44 5.47 -19.84
CA LYS A 76 11.61 5.70 -18.97
C LYS A 76 11.73 7.15 -18.52
N ALA A 77 11.51 8.10 -19.43
CA ALA A 77 11.55 9.52 -19.10
C ALA A 77 10.38 9.93 -18.18
N TYR A 78 9.17 9.41 -18.38
CA TYR A 78 8.05 9.60 -17.44
C TYR A 78 8.35 9.01 -16.04
N GLU A 79 8.99 7.83 -15.96
CA GLU A 79 9.44 7.27 -14.67
C GLU A 79 10.44 8.23 -13.98
N GLN A 80 11.41 8.79 -14.72
CA GLN A 80 12.36 9.75 -14.17
C GLN A 80 11.68 11.03 -13.68
N ALA A 81 10.72 11.57 -14.44
CA ALA A 81 9.90 12.70 -13.99
C ALA A 81 9.11 12.36 -12.71
N GLY A 82 8.53 11.16 -12.64
CA GLY A 82 7.86 10.63 -11.45
C GLY A 82 8.80 10.52 -10.24
N MET A 83 10.06 10.10 -10.45
CA MET A 83 11.07 10.08 -9.40
C MET A 83 11.37 11.49 -8.88
N MET A 84 11.44 12.51 -9.74
CA MET A 84 11.65 13.90 -9.30
C MET A 84 10.45 14.41 -8.49
N LEU A 85 9.22 14.06 -8.87
CA LEU A 85 8.02 14.36 -8.08
C LEU A 85 8.07 13.69 -6.70
N LYS A 86 8.56 12.45 -6.62
CA LYS A 86 8.77 11.76 -5.34
C LYS A 86 9.79 12.48 -4.45
N GLU A 87 10.92 12.96 -4.99
CA GLU A 87 11.90 13.76 -4.24
C GLU A 87 11.29 15.05 -3.67
N MET A 88 10.28 15.61 -4.35
CA MET A 88 9.52 16.78 -3.89
C MET A 88 8.29 16.43 -3.04
N GLN A 89 8.13 15.16 -2.63
CA GLN A 89 6.98 14.65 -1.87
C GLN A 89 5.62 14.83 -2.58
N LYS A 90 5.61 15.05 -3.90
CA LYS A 90 4.41 15.10 -4.75
C LYS A 90 4.01 13.70 -5.20
N HIS A 91 3.63 12.86 -4.24
CA HIS A 91 3.44 11.42 -4.47
C HIS A 91 2.28 11.08 -5.42
N HIS A 92 1.20 11.85 -5.40
CA HIS A 92 0.06 11.64 -6.31
C HIS A 92 0.45 11.87 -7.77
N ASP A 93 1.05 13.02 -8.05
CA ASP A 93 1.54 13.37 -9.39
C ASP A 93 2.56 12.34 -9.90
N ALA A 94 3.44 11.84 -9.00
CA ALA A 94 4.42 10.81 -9.34
C ALA A 94 3.74 9.52 -9.81
N VAL A 95 2.68 9.10 -9.13
CA VAL A 95 1.90 7.91 -9.49
C VAL A 95 1.24 8.08 -10.86
N GLU A 96 0.67 9.25 -11.17
CA GLU A 96 0.05 9.51 -12.47
C GLU A 96 1.05 9.35 -13.62
N LEU A 97 2.27 9.89 -13.48
CA LEU A 97 3.32 9.72 -14.48
C LEU A 97 3.76 8.26 -14.63
N ILE A 98 3.86 7.51 -13.52
CA ILE A 98 4.22 6.09 -13.57
C ILE A 98 3.11 5.26 -14.24
N GLN A 99 1.83 5.58 -14.00
CA GLN A 99 0.73 4.91 -14.71
C GLN A 99 0.79 5.18 -16.21
N LYS A 100 1.07 6.43 -16.63
CA LYS A 100 1.29 6.74 -18.05
C LYS A 100 2.47 5.94 -18.62
N ALA A 101 3.58 5.85 -17.89
CA ALA A 101 4.72 5.02 -18.29
C ALA A 101 4.35 3.54 -18.45
N SER A 102 3.54 2.98 -17.54
CA SER A 102 3.12 1.58 -17.63
C SER A 102 2.28 1.28 -18.87
N MET A 103 1.39 2.20 -19.29
CA MET A 103 0.61 2.05 -20.52
C MET A 103 1.53 1.99 -21.74
N MET A 104 2.55 2.86 -21.77
CA MET A 104 3.56 2.85 -22.84
C MET A 104 4.41 1.59 -22.85
N TYR A 105 4.78 1.04 -21.69
CA TYR A 105 5.48 -0.24 -21.62
C TYR A 105 4.62 -1.40 -22.14
N LEU A 106 3.31 -1.40 -21.89
CA LEU A 106 2.38 -2.38 -22.43
C LEU A 106 2.25 -2.24 -23.95
N GLU A 107 2.06 -1.02 -24.46
CA GLU A 107 2.01 -0.75 -25.91
C GLU A 107 3.31 -1.14 -26.63
N ASN A 108 4.46 -1.02 -25.95
CA ASN A 108 5.76 -1.44 -26.45
C ASN A 108 5.99 -2.97 -26.37
N GLY A 109 5.06 -3.75 -25.79
CA GLY A 109 5.23 -5.19 -25.62
C GLY A 109 6.22 -5.58 -24.52
N THR A 110 6.33 -4.76 -23.46
CA THR A 110 7.20 -4.99 -22.29
C THR A 110 6.39 -5.05 -20.98
N PRO A 111 5.41 -5.97 -20.85
CA PRO A 111 4.48 -6.04 -19.71
C PRO A 111 5.20 -6.19 -18.36
N ASP A 112 6.31 -6.93 -18.31
CA ASP A 112 7.14 -7.08 -17.11
C ASP A 112 7.63 -5.74 -16.56
N THR A 113 8.03 -4.82 -17.44
CA THR A 113 8.50 -3.50 -17.03
C THR A 113 7.34 -2.64 -16.54
N ALA A 114 6.16 -2.76 -17.18
CA ALA A 114 4.93 -2.11 -16.74
C ALA A 114 4.54 -2.55 -15.32
N ALA A 115 4.54 -3.86 -15.06
CA ALA A 115 4.18 -4.42 -13.77
C ALA A 115 5.15 -3.99 -12.65
N ILE A 116 6.46 -3.97 -12.92
CA ILE A 116 7.47 -3.49 -11.96
C ILE A 116 7.25 -2.00 -11.64
N ALA A 117 6.94 -1.18 -12.64
CA ALA A 117 6.68 0.24 -12.45
C ALA A 117 5.43 0.47 -11.58
N LEU A 118 4.33 -0.24 -11.86
CA LEU A 118 3.09 -0.16 -11.09
C LEU A 118 3.24 -0.68 -9.65
N ASP A 119 3.91 -1.80 -9.41
CA ASP A 119 4.19 -2.29 -8.04
C ASP A 119 5.00 -1.28 -7.23
N ARG A 120 5.99 -0.62 -7.85
CA ARG A 120 6.75 0.45 -7.20
C ARG A 120 5.89 1.67 -6.88
N ALA A 121 5.00 2.07 -7.79
CA ALA A 121 4.04 3.16 -7.53
C ALA A 121 3.09 2.83 -6.37
N GLY A 122 2.57 1.59 -6.32
CA GLY A 122 1.74 1.09 -5.23
C GLY A 122 2.44 1.22 -3.88
N LYS A 123 3.70 0.76 -3.79
CA LYS A 123 4.53 0.87 -2.58
C LYS A 123 4.77 2.32 -2.13
N VAL A 124 4.94 3.25 -3.06
CA VAL A 124 5.16 4.67 -2.74
C VAL A 124 3.93 5.30 -2.10
N ILE A 125 2.74 4.93 -2.57
CA ILE A 125 1.48 5.55 -2.15
C ILE A 125 0.74 4.75 -1.07
N GLU A 126 1.18 3.56 -0.71
CA GLU A 126 0.48 2.65 0.21
C GLU A 126 0.07 3.29 1.54
N ASN A 127 0.96 4.07 2.16
CA ASN A 127 0.70 4.75 3.43
C ASN A 127 0.11 6.17 3.27
N ILE A 128 -0.07 6.65 2.04
CA ILE A 128 -0.51 8.01 1.71
C ILE A 128 -1.95 7.97 1.18
N ASN A 129 -2.21 7.07 0.24
CA ASN A 129 -3.52 6.80 -0.32
C ASN A 129 -3.64 5.29 -0.57
N PRO A 130 -4.12 4.53 0.43
CA PRO A 130 -4.31 3.08 0.33
C PRO A 130 -5.24 2.67 -0.82
N ASP A 131 -6.27 3.46 -1.11
CA ASP A 131 -7.24 3.15 -2.17
C ASP A 131 -6.57 3.18 -3.55
N LYS A 132 -5.69 4.15 -3.79
CA LYS A 132 -4.90 4.21 -5.02
C LYS A 132 -3.89 3.06 -5.08
N ALA A 133 -3.27 2.69 -3.96
CA ALA A 133 -2.36 1.54 -3.93
C ALA A 133 -3.08 0.22 -4.25
N ILE A 134 -4.29 0.01 -3.74
CA ILE A 134 -5.14 -1.15 -4.08
C ILE A 134 -5.39 -1.20 -5.59
N GLN A 135 -5.79 -0.08 -6.21
CA GLN A 135 -6.01 -0.02 -7.66
C GLN A 135 -4.74 -0.37 -8.44
N LEU A 136 -3.57 0.16 -8.02
CA LEU A 136 -2.30 -0.12 -8.68
C LEU A 136 -1.91 -1.60 -8.56
N TYR A 137 -2.05 -2.21 -7.38
CA TYR A 137 -1.77 -3.63 -7.22
C TYR A 137 -2.73 -4.50 -8.03
N GLN A 138 -4.02 -4.15 -8.12
CA GLN A 138 -4.98 -4.85 -8.98
C GLN A 138 -4.63 -4.70 -10.49
N GLN A 139 -4.21 -3.51 -10.91
CA GLN A 139 -3.71 -3.28 -12.29
C GLN A 139 -2.48 -4.14 -12.57
N THR A 140 -1.50 -4.16 -11.67
CA THR A 140 -0.31 -5.03 -11.77
C THR A 140 -0.70 -6.51 -11.84
N ALA A 141 -1.66 -6.93 -11.01
CA ALA A 141 -2.15 -8.31 -11.00
C ALA A 141 -2.76 -8.69 -12.35
N SER A 142 -3.59 -7.81 -12.94
CA SER A 142 -4.18 -8.03 -14.27
C SER A 142 -3.12 -8.12 -15.38
N VAL A 143 -2.04 -7.33 -15.31
CA VAL A 143 -0.91 -7.48 -16.24
C VAL A 143 -0.31 -8.88 -16.14
N PHE A 144 -0.08 -9.39 -14.93
CA PHE A 144 0.43 -10.75 -14.75
C PHE A 144 -0.56 -11.85 -15.15
N GLU A 145 -1.86 -11.69 -14.90
CA GLU A 145 -2.89 -12.66 -15.34
C GLU A 145 -2.93 -12.77 -16.86
N ASN A 146 -2.87 -11.65 -17.58
CA ASN A 146 -2.88 -11.64 -19.04
C ASN A 146 -1.66 -12.34 -19.66
N GLU A 147 -0.54 -12.36 -18.94
CA GLU A 147 0.68 -13.07 -19.31
C GLU A 147 0.74 -14.51 -18.75
N GLU A 148 -0.39 -15.03 -18.21
CA GLU A 148 -0.52 -16.36 -17.59
C GLU A 148 0.42 -16.59 -16.38
N ARG A 149 0.92 -15.50 -15.77
CA ARG A 149 1.85 -15.51 -14.63
C ARG A 149 1.10 -15.51 -13.31
N LEU A 150 0.33 -16.56 -13.07
CA LEU A 150 -0.60 -16.67 -11.95
C LEU A 150 0.04 -16.50 -10.56
N ARG A 151 1.29 -16.97 -10.37
CA ARG A 151 2.01 -16.81 -9.09
C ARG A 151 2.31 -15.35 -8.76
N GLN A 152 2.69 -14.54 -9.75
CA GLN A 152 2.92 -13.12 -9.56
C GLN A 152 1.60 -12.35 -9.42
N ALA A 153 0.57 -12.73 -10.18
CA ALA A 153 -0.75 -12.13 -10.06
C ALA A 153 -1.33 -12.27 -8.64
N VAL A 154 -1.31 -13.49 -8.08
CA VAL A 154 -1.86 -13.74 -6.75
C VAL A 154 -1.09 -13.03 -5.63
N GLU A 155 0.22 -12.84 -5.78
CA GLU A 155 1.00 -12.03 -4.85
C GLU A 155 0.50 -10.57 -4.80
N MET A 156 0.16 -10.00 -5.97
CA MET A 156 -0.37 -8.64 -6.04
C MET A 156 -1.79 -8.54 -5.47
N TYR A 157 -2.67 -9.51 -5.75
CA TYR A 157 -3.98 -9.56 -5.10
C TYR A 157 -3.84 -9.69 -3.57
N GLY A 158 -2.88 -10.47 -3.08
CA GLY A 158 -2.60 -10.57 -1.65
C GLY A 158 -2.17 -9.25 -1.00
N LYS A 159 -1.43 -8.38 -1.71
CA LYS A 159 -1.16 -7.00 -1.24
C LYS A 159 -2.46 -6.18 -1.16
N ALA A 160 -3.29 -6.23 -2.21
CA ALA A 160 -4.57 -5.53 -2.24
C ALA A 160 -5.53 -5.99 -1.13
N SER A 161 -5.70 -7.31 -0.93
CA SER A 161 -6.56 -7.88 0.11
C SER A 161 -6.15 -7.43 1.52
N ARG A 162 -4.84 -7.44 1.82
CA ARG A 162 -4.31 -6.98 3.12
C ARG A 162 -4.60 -5.50 3.35
N LEU A 163 -4.48 -4.66 2.32
CA LEU A 163 -4.86 -3.25 2.40
C LEU A 163 -6.36 -3.03 2.60
N LEU A 164 -7.19 -3.82 1.93
CA LEU A 164 -8.64 -3.76 2.10
C LEU A 164 -9.04 -4.14 3.54
N VAL A 165 -8.41 -5.17 4.12
CA VAL A 165 -8.60 -5.54 5.53
C VAL A 165 -8.14 -4.42 6.47
N ARG A 166 -6.94 -3.87 6.24
CA ARG A 166 -6.38 -2.75 7.02
C ARG A 166 -7.32 -1.54 7.03
N GLY A 167 -7.91 -1.22 5.87
CA GLY A 167 -8.88 -0.15 5.69
C GLY A 167 -10.31 -0.48 6.11
N ARG A 168 -10.56 -1.66 6.69
CA ARG A 168 -11.89 -2.16 7.09
C ARG A 168 -12.92 -2.21 5.95
N ARG A 169 -12.47 -2.33 4.69
CA ARG A 169 -13.30 -2.54 3.49
C ARG A 169 -13.58 -4.03 3.30
N LEU A 170 -14.30 -4.61 4.27
CA LEU A 170 -14.41 -6.06 4.44
C LEU A 170 -15.17 -6.77 3.31
N ASP A 171 -16.16 -6.12 2.69
CA ASP A 171 -16.89 -6.69 1.56
C ASP A 171 -15.97 -6.92 0.35
N GLU A 172 -15.14 -5.93 0.04
CA GLU A 172 -14.16 -6.01 -1.05
C GLU A 172 -13.00 -6.94 -0.71
N ALA A 173 -12.58 -6.95 0.56
CA ALA A 173 -11.57 -7.89 1.04
C ALA A 173 -12.02 -9.35 0.83
N ALA A 174 -13.29 -9.67 1.14
CA ALA A 174 -13.83 -11.02 0.94
C ALA A 174 -13.77 -11.45 -0.54
N GLN A 175 -14.13 -10.56 -1.46
CA GLN A 175 -14.05 -10.81 -2.90
C GLN A 175 -12.60 -10.99 -3.37
N SER A 176 -11.70 -10.13 -2.91
CA SER A 176 -10.28 -10.19 -3.25
C SER A 176 -9.61 -11.48 -2.75
N ILE A 177 -9.91 -11.91 -1.52
CA ILE A 177 -9.39 -13.16 -0.95
C ILE A 177 -10.00 -14.38 -1.65
N GLN A 178 -11.28 -14.35 -2.03
CA GLN A 178 -11.88 -15.41 -2.84
C GLN A 178 -11.18 -15.56 -4.20
N LYS A 179 -10.82 -14.44 -4.85
CA LYS A 179 -10.01 -14.47 -6.07
C LYS A 179 -8.64 -15.09 -5.83
N GLU A 180 -7.95 -14.71 -4.76
CA GLU A 180 -6.67 -15.34 -4.38
C GLU A 180 -6.81 -16.86 -4.20
N LYS A 181 -7.82 -17.30 -3.45
CA LYS A 181 -8.08 -18.72 -3.19
C LYS A 181 -8.35 -19.51 -4.46
N SER A 182 -9.10 -18.94 -5.41
CA SER A 182 -9.31 -19.56 -6.73
C SER A 182 -8.00 -19.75 -7.48
N ILE A 183 -7.17 -18.70 -7.57
CA ILE A 183 -5.88 -18.79 -8.27
C ILE A 183 -4.95 -19.79 -7.58
N TYR A 184 -4.88 -19.81 -6.24
CA TYR A 184 -4.08 -20.79 -5.50
C TYR A 184 -4.55 -22.22 -5.72
N LYS A 185 -5.86 -22.43 -5.87
CA LYS A 185 -6.44 -23.74 -6.21
C LYS A 185 -6.02 -24.15 -7.62
N ASP A 186 -6.08 -23.23 -8.60
CA ASP A 186 -5.72 -23.50 -9.99
C ASP A 186 -4.23 -23.85 -10.15
N ILE A 187 -3.35 -23.25 -9.34
CA ILE A 187 -1.91 -23.60 -9.31
C ILE A 187 -1.57 -24.72 -8.31
N GLU A 188 -2.59 -25.40 -7.78
CA GLU A 188 -2.50 -26.53 -6.84
C GLU A 188 -1.69 -26.26 -5.56
N ASN A 189 -1.67 -25.00 -5.11
CA ASN A 189 -1.08 -24.63 -3.83
C ASN A 189 -2.13 -24.73 -2.71
N TYR A 190 -2.53 -25.97 -2.42
CA TYR A 190 -3.58 -26.28 -1.44
C TYR A 190 -3.28 -25.78 -0.02
N PRO A 191 -2.07 -25.91 0.54
CA PRO A 191 -1.78 -25.38 1.88
C PRO A 191 -2.07 -23.88 2.01
N THR A 192 -1.80 -23.11 0.95
CA THR A 192 -2.11 -21.68 0.96
C THR A 192 -3.60 -21.41 0.84
N CYS A 193 -4.36 -22.26 0.14
CA CYS A 193 -5.83 -22.17 0.11
C CYS A 193 -6.45 -22.30 1.50
N TYR A 194 -5.87 -23.12 2.39
CA TYR A 194 -6.35 -23.25 3.76
C TYR A 194 -6.18 -21.93 4.52
N LYS A 195 -4.99 -21.32 4.40
CA LYS A 195 -4.71 -19.99 4.98
C LYS A 195 -5.64 -18.91 4.42
N LYS A 196 -5.99 -18.96 3.14
CA LYS A 196 -7.00 -18.05 2.56
C LYS A 196 -8.39 -18.31 3.13
N THR A 197 -8.76 -19.56 3.41
CA THR A 197 -10.03 -19.89 4.08
C THR A 197 -10.09 -19.28 5.48
N ILE A 198 -9.00 -19.33 6.24
CA ILE A 198 -8.91 -18.65 7.55
C ILE A 198 -9.13 -17.14 7.39
N ALA A 199 -8.45 -16.51 6.44
CA ALA A 199 -8.62 -15.07 6.19
C ALA A 199 -10.08 -14.73 5.80
N GLN A 200 -10.74 -15.55 4.98
CA GLN A 200 -12.16 -15.36 4.64
C GLN A 200 -13.06 -15.45 5.86
N VAL A 201 -12.89 -16.49 6.68
CA VAL A 201 -13.68 -16.68 7.91
C VAL A 201 -13.52 -15.47 8.83
N LEU A 202 -12.28 -15.02 9.09
CA LEU A 202 -12.04 -13.82 9.90
C LEU A 202 -12.74 -12.58 9.34
N VAL A 203 -12.69 -12.37 8.01
CA VAL A 203 -13.37 -11.25 7.36
C VAL A 203 -14.89 -11.34 7.53
N HIS A 204 -15.49 -12.51 7.33
CA HIS A 204 -16.94 -12.72 7.46
C HIS A 204 -17.43 -12.60 8.92
N LEU A 205 -16.68 -13.12 9.88
CA LEU A 205 -17.01 -12.95 11.30
C LEU A 205 -16.92 -11.47 11.74
N HIS A 206 -15.95 -10.69 11.23
CA HIS A 206 -15.93 -9.24 11.46
C HIS A 206 -17.06 -8.47 10.76
N ARG A 207 -17.69 -9.07 9.74
CA ARG A 207 -18.93 -8.55 9.12
C ARG A 207 -20.19 -8.98 9.89
N ASN A 208 -20.04 -9.75 10.98
CA ASN A 208 -21.13 -10.43 11.70
C ASN A 208 -21.98 -11.33 10.78
N ASP A 209 -21.36 -11.90 9.76
CA ASP A 209 -21.98 -12.78 8.76
C ASP A 209 -21.50 -14.22 8.99
N TYR A 210 -22.01 -14.83 10.05
CA TYR A 210 -21.66 -16.20 10.44
C TYR A 210 -21.97 -17.20 9.32
N VAL A 211 -23.11 -17.04 8.64
CA VAL A 211 -23.54 -17.93 7.55
C VAL A 211 -22.53 -17.91 6.40
N ALA A 212 -22.01 -16.74 6.02
CA ALA A 212 -20.97 -16.67 5.01
C ALA A 212 -19.64 -17.26 5.50
N ALA A 213 -19.28 -17.07 6.77
CA ALA A 213 -18.07 -17.67 7.35
C ALA A 213 -18.12 -19.20 7.31
N GLU A 214 -19.21 -19.80 7.78
CA GLU A 214 -19.43 -21.25 7.73
C GLU A 214 -19.45 -21.77 6.28
N LYS A 215 -20.09 -21.04 5.37
CA LYS A 215 -20.09 -21.36 3.95
C LYS A 215 -18.68 -21.42 3.37
N CYS A 216 -17.78 -20.50 3.72
CA CYS A 216 -16.39 -20.51 3.25
C CYS A 216 -15.64 -21.79 3.67
N VAL A 217 -15.88 -22.29 4.88
CA VAL A 217 -15.29 -23.55 5.37
C VAL A 217 -15.86 -24.74 4.60
N ARG A 218 -17.18 -24.79 4.43
CA ARG A 218 -17.87 -25.86 3.71
C ARG A 218 -17.44 -25.97 2.25
N GLU A 219 -17.29 -24.85 1.55
CA GLU A 219 -16.79 -24.85 0.17
C GLU A 219 -15.35 -25.37 0.06
N SER A 220 -14.55 -25.18 1.12
CA SER A 220 -13.17 -25.68 1.20
C SER A 220 -13.06 -27.19 1.39
N TYR A 221 -14.13 -27.92 1.74
CA TYR A 221 -14.09 -29.39 1.84
C TYR A 221 -13.68 -30.07 0.53
N SER A 222 -13.93 -29.41 -0.60
CA SER A 222 -13.53 -29.90 -1.93
C SER A 222 -12.03 -29.71 -2.24
N ILE A 223 -11.27 -29.03 -1.37
CA ILE A 223 -9.84 -28.78 -1.56
C ILE A 223 -9.06 -29.96 -1.00
N PRO A 224 -8.19 -30.63 -1.79
CA PRO A 224 -7.45 -31.81 -1.36
C PRO A 224 -6.67 -31.56 -0.07
N GLY A 225 -6.91 -32.38 0.97
CA GLY A 225 -6.18 -32.32 2.24
C GLY A 225 -6.70 -31.28 3.26
N PHE A 226 -7.77 -30.54 2.94
CA PHE A 226 -8.28 -29.50 3.85
C PHE A 226 -8.90 -30.11 5.11
N THR A 227 -9.74 -31.15 4.99
CA THR A 227 -10.45 -31.76 6.12
C THR A 227 -9.53 -32.46 7.12
N GLU A 228 -8.33 -32.86 6.70
CA GLU A 228 -7.31 -33.48 7.55
C GLU A 228 -6.33 -32.46 8.14
N SER A 229 -6.47 -31.18 7.79
CA SER A 229 -5.52 -30.13 8.18
C SER A 229 -5.80 -29.55 9.57
N GLU A 230 -4.74 -29.06 10.22
CA GLU A 230 -4.85 -28.27 11.45
C GLU A 230 -5.64 -26.97 11.22
N ASP A 231 -5.59 -26.43 10.00
CA ASP A 231 -6.34 -25.24 9.60
C ASP A 231 -7.85 -25.48 9.70
N TYR A 232 -8.34 -26.62 9.22
CA TYR A 232 -9.76 -26.99 9.34
C TYR A 232 -10.18 -27.18 10.79
N ALA A 233 -9.41 -27.95 11.57
CA ALA A 233 -9.71 -28.18 12.98
C ALA A 233 -9.79 -26.87 13.79
N ALA A 234 -8.90 -25.91 13.51
CA ALA A 234 -8.92 -24.60 14.15
C ALA A 234 -10.11 -23.74 13.70
N LEU A 235 -10.52 -23.84 12.42
CA LEU A 235 -11.69 -23.13 11.91
C LEU A 235 -13.00 -23.65 12.52
N GLU A 236 -13.13 -24.96 12.72
CA GLU A 236 -14.29 -25.55 13.42
C GLU A 236 -14.38 -25.03 14.85
N GLN A 237 -13.27 -25.03 15.60
CA GLN A 237 -13.23 -24.47 16.97
C GLN A 237 -13.54 -22.97 17.00
N LEU A 238 -13.08 -22.22 16.00
CA LEU A 238 -13.37 -20.78 15.90
C LEU A 238 -14.85 -20.52 15.66
N LEU A 239 -15.47 -21.25 14.73
CA LEU A 239 -16.88 -21.11 14.40
C LEU A 239 -17.76 -21.56 15.56
N GLU A 240 -17.43 -22.69 16.20
CA GLU A 240 -18.12 -23.17 17.39
C GLU A 240 -18.11 -22.15 18.52
N GLY A 241 -16.93 -21.62 18.89
CA GLY A 241 -16.81 -20.62 19.94
C GLY A 241 -17.56 -19.32 19.59
N TYR A 242 -17.56 -18.93 18.32
CA TYR A 242 -18.31 -17.76 17.88
C TYR A 242 -19.84 -17.95 17.98
N ASP A 243 -20.35 -19.11 17.58
CA ASP A 243 -21.78 -19.46 17.66
C ASP A 243 -22.27 -19.58 19.11
N GLN A 244 -21.46 -20.20 19.97
CA GLN A 244 -21.72 -20.35 21.41
C GLN A 244 -21.48 -19.06 22.21
N GLN A 245 -21.00 -18.00 21.57
CA GLN A 245 -20.61 -16.74 22.22
C GLN A 245 -19.53 -16.92 23.31
N ASP A 246 -18.65 -17.91 23.13
CA ASP A 246 -17.50 -18.16 23.98
C ASP A 246 -16.31 -17.30 23.52
N GLN A 247 -16.14 -16.14 24.17
CA GLN A 247 -15.05 -15.24 23.87
C GLN A 247 -13.67 -15.82 24.24
N ASP A 248 -13.58 -16.70 25.23
CA ASP A 248 -12.31 -17.28 25.66
C ASP A 248 -11.83 -18.29 24.61
N GLN A 249 -12.72 -19.17 24.13
CA GLN A 249 -12.43 -20.09 23.03
C GLN A 249 -12.01 -19.36 21.74
N VAL A 250 -12.76 -18.32 21.33
CA VAL A 250 -12.41 -17.52 20.15
C VAL A 250 -11.03 -16.85 20.33
N SER A 251 -10.77 -16.32 21.52
CA SER A 251 -9.50 -15.66 21.83
C SER A 251 -8.34 -16.66 21.81
N ASP A 252 -8.50 -17.86 22.36
CA ASP A 252 -7.48 -18.91 22.37
C ASP A 252 -7.12 -19.37 20.97
N VAL A 253 -8.12 -19.65 20.12
CA VAL A 253 -7.90 -20.02 18.71
C VAL A 253 -7.18 -18.90 17.95
N CYS A 254 -7.66 -17.65 18.07
CA CYS A 254 -7.04 -16.49 17.42
C CYS A 254 -5.63 -16.18 17.96
N ASN A 255 -5.29 -16.65 19.17
CA ASN A 255 -3.96 -16.52 19.77
C ASN A 255 -3.01 -17.68 19.45
N SER A 256 -3.48 -18.72 18.77
CA SER A 256 -2.65 -19.86 18.37
C SER A 256 -1.57 -19.45 17.34
N PRO A 257 -0.46 -20.20 17.22
CA PRO A 257 0.57 -19.94 16.21
C PRO A 257 0.01 -19.90 14.78
N LEU A 258 -1.01 -20.70 14.51
CA LEU A 258 -1.65 -20.82 13.20
C LEU A 258 -2.29 -19.51 12.74
N PHE A 259 -2.87 -18.74 13.67
CA PHE A 259 -3.46 -17.42 13.39
C PHE A 259 -2.43 -16.28 13.54
N LYS A 260 -1.55 -16.34 14.55
CA LYS A 260 -0.56 -15.28 14.82
C LYS A 260 0.50 -15.14 13.73
N TYR A 261 0.86 -16.21 13.03
CA TYR A 261 1.84 -16.18 11.95
C TYR A 261 1.24 -15.94 10.56
N MET A 262 -0.07 -15.65 10.48
CA MET A 262 -0.64 -15.08 9.26
C MET A 262 -0.06 -13.68 9.00
N ASP A 263 -0.25 -13.15 7.79
CA ASP A 263 0.08 -11.76 7.49
C ASP A 263 -0.51 -10.82 8.55
N ASN A 264 0.26 -9.79 8.91
CA ASN A 264 -0.04 -8.89 10.04
C ASN A 264 -1.48 -8.34 10.04
N ASP A 265 -2.03 -8.00 8.88
CA ASP A 265 -3.38 -7.46 8.78
C ASP A 265 -4.45 -8.50 9.16
N TYR A 266 -4.27 -9.77 8.79
CA TYR A 266 -5.16 -10.87 9.18
C TYR A 266 -4.94 -11.31 10.63
N ALA A 267 -3.69 -11.35 11.10
CA ALA A 267 -3.40 -11.66 12.51
C ALA A 267 -4.04 -10.64 13.46
N LYS A 268 -3.92 -9.33 13.14
CA LYS A 268 -4.62 -8.27 13.89
C LYS A 268 -6.14 -8.36 13.78
N LEU A 269 -6.65 -8.81 12.64
CA LEU A 269 -8.07 -9.06 12.46
C LEU A 269 -8.54 -10.17 13.42
N GLY A 270 -7.85 -11.31 13.46
CA GLY A 270 -8.13 -12.39 14.42
C GLY A 270 -8.07 -11.94 15.88
N LEU A 271 -6.99 -11.27 16.28
CA LEU A 271 -6.82 -10.77 17.66
C LEU A 271 -7.85 -9.72 18.09
N SER A 272 -8.53 -9.06 17.14
CA SER A 272 -9.58 -8.07 17.43
C SER A 272 -11.00 -8.62 17.26
N LEU A 273 -11.15 -9.92 17.01
CA LEU A 273 -12.46 -10.56 16.83
C LEU A 273 -13.20 -10.66 18.17
N GLY A 274 -14.42 -10.13 18.21
CA GLY A 274 -15.34 -10.27 19.34
C GLY A 274 -16.55 -11.11 18.96
N VAL A 275 -17.06 -11.89 19.91
CA VAL A 275 -18.30 -12.66 19.72
C VAL A 275 -19.54 -11.75 19.76
N PRO A 276 -20.61 -12.07 19.01
CA PRO A 276 -21.86 -11.32 19.07
C PRO A 276 -22.44 -11.37 20.48
N GLY A 277 -22.90 -10.23 21.02
CA GLY A 277 -23.48 -10.17 22.37
C GLY A 277 -22.46 -10.09 23.51
N GLY A 278 -21.19 -10.42 23.26
CA GLY A 278 -20.07 -10.19 24.18
C GLY A 278 -19.70 -8.71 24.20
N GLY A 279 -20.39 -7.91 25.02
CA GLY A 279 -20.03 -6.51 25.21
C GLY A 279 -18.56 -6.38 25.59
N MET A 280 -17.74 -5.81 24.70
CA MET A 280 -16.40 -5.34 25.05
C MET A 280 -16.57 -4.50 26.31
N LYS A 281 -16.02 -4.96 27.44
CA LYS A 281 -15.87 -4.12 28.63
C LYS A 281 -15.02 -2.93 28.20
N LYS A 282 -15.66 -1.83 27.80
CA LYS A 282 -15.04 -0.52 27.69
C LYS A 282 -14.43 -0.27 29.06
N ASN A 283 -13.11 -0.35 29.16
CA ASN A 283 -12.39 0.27 30.26
C ASN A 283 -12.75 1.76 30.20
N SER A 284 -13.73 2.13 31.03
CA SER A 284 -14.11 3.52 31.19
C SER A 284 -12.95 4.23 31.88
N PRO A 285 -12.55 5.42 31.41
CA PRO A 285 -11.54 6.19 32.10
C PRO A 285 -12.06 6.55 33.49
N VAL A 286 -11.23 6.31 34.50
CA VAL A 286 -11.49 6.66 35.90
C VAL A 286 -11.91 8.13 35.97
N ALA A 287 -13.14 8.37 36.42
CA ALA A 287 -13.63 9.72 36.70
C ALA A 287 -12.89 10.31 37.92
N PRO A 288 -12.57 11.61 37.92
CA PRO A 288 -11.80 12.23 38.99
C PRO A 288 -12.61 12.34 40.27
N GLN A 289 -12.02 11.93 41.40
CA GLN A 289 -12.58 12.15 42.74
C GLN A 289 -12.64 13.66 43.03
N SER A 290 -13.85 14.20 43.04
CA SER A 290 -14.16 15.52 43.56
C SER A 290 -14.08 15.52 45.09
N LYS A 291 -13.07 16.19 45.66
CA LYS A 291 -13.05 16.55 47.08
C LYS A 291 -13.62 17.96 47.28
N GLY A 292 -14.72 18.03 48.05
CA GLY A 292 -14.90 18.99 49.14
C GLY A 292 -15.65 20.29 48.85
N THR A 293 -16.82 20.44 49.47
CA THR A 293 -17.27 21.71 50.08
C THR A 293 -18.03 21.41 51.38
N GLY A 294 -17.63 22.05 52.48
CA GLY A 294 -18.30 21.99 53.78
C GLY A 294 -17.38 22.47 54.92
N PRO A 295 -17.74 23.50 55.73
CA PRO A 295 -16.74 24.46 56.19
C PRO A 295 -16.35 24.41 57.67
N ALA A 296 -15.16 24.97 57.91
CA ALA A 296 -14.70 25.81 59.02
C ALA A 296 -14.92 25.39 60.47
N VAL A 297 -13.81 25.16 61.20
CA VAL A 297 -13.51 25.89 62.44
C VAL A 297 -11.99 26.03 62.64
N SER A 298 -11.61 27.22 63.10
CA SER A 298 -10.31 27.76 63.45
C SER A 298 -9.55 27.03 64.57
N ALA A 299 -8.21 27.02 64.52
CA ALA A 299 -7.35 27.64 65.53
C ALA A 299 -5.85 27.56 65.18
N SER A 300 -5.24 28.73 65.21
CA SER A 300 -3.83 29.14 65.24
C SER A 300 -2.77 28.19 65.86
N ARG A 301 -1.54 28.18 65.33
CA ARG A 301 -0.35 28.96 65.81
C ARG A 301 0.98 28.46 65.21
N GLY A 302 1.89 29.41 64.96
CA GLY A 302 3.36 29.27 65.00
C GLY A 302 4.01 28.91 63.66
N ASN A 303 4.58 29.86 62.94
CA ASN A 303 5.99 30.36 63.00
C ASN A 303 6.86 29.63 61.96
N GLU A 304 7.27 30.38 60.92
CA GLU A 304 8.67 30.78 60.60
C GLU A 304 9.23 29.81 59.55
N GLU A 305 9.52 30.25 58.31
CA GLU A 305 10.78 30.90 57.88
C GLU A 305 11.99 30.10 58.39
N ASP A 306 12.96 29.62 57.64
CA ASP A 306 13.37 29.60 56.24
C ASP A 306 14.27 28.35 56.12
N ASP A 307 14.70 28.00 54.91
CA ASP A 307 16.07 27.53 54.59
C ASP A 307 16.08 26.65 53.34
N GLU A 308 16.26 27.35 52.22
CA GLU A 308 17.29 27.08 51.22
C GLU A 308 18.33 26.00 51.63
N TYR A 309 18.51 24.94 50.84
CA TYR A 309 19.79 24.70 50.16
C TYR A 309 19.73 23.51 49.19
N ALA A 310 20.37 23.74 48.06
CA ALA A 310 20.54 22.86 46.91
C ALA A 310 21.36 21.60 47.20
N GLY A 311 21.20 20.58 46.35
CA GLY A 311 22.25 19.56 46.21
C GLY A 311 21.87 18.33 45.40
N GLY A 312 22.38 18.27 44.16
CA GLY A 312 23.05 17.05 43.70
C GLY A 312 22.26 16.11 42.79
N LEU A 313 22.43 16.32 41.49
CA LEU A 313 22.27 15.32 40.44
C LEU A 313 23.24 14.14 40.67
N CYS A 314 22.71 12.93 40.53
CA CYS A 314 23.36 11.76 39.94
C CYS A 314 22.32 11.04 39.08
#